data_AF-A0A9N9P8X6-F1
#
_entry.id   AF-A0A9N9P8X6-F1
#
_cell.length_a   1.000
_cell.length_b   1.000
_cell.length_c   1.000
_cell.angle_alpha   90.00
_cell.angle_beta   90.00
_cell.angle_gamma   90.00
#
_symmetry.space_group_name_H-M   'P 1'
#
loop_
_entity.id
_entity.type
_entity.pdbx_description
1 polymer ?
#
loop_
_entity_poly.entity_id
_entity_poly.type
_entity_poly.pdbx_seq_one_letter_code
_entity_poly.pdbx_strand_id
1 'polypeptide(L)'
;PVPVVTEELTEKLEETIKRRILDETFDDVERKRDPNFKPFLPSKLVEISDEKSKKSLAEIYEEDYIRLTKTTTESGEVINEKDEALKKEHQELENMFKDLCFKLDALSNFHYTPKPPKPEINVITNVPAIAMEEVIPINVSDATLLAPEEVYDKKKGEGDTEMNSNDKKQLHAKKKRLKKKEKAMREREIKVIEKMNPGLGNKHSKKKMLDTLIGQKNVTIIDKDGTQKSTVNKKGRDIDLSSSNLKL
;
A
#
# COMPACT_ATOMS: atom_id res chain seq x y z
N PRO A 1 17.17 40.76 -34.08
CA PRO A 1 15.81 40.90 -34.66
C PRO A 1 14.97 39.69 -34.23
N VAL A 2 13.66 39.86 -34.06
CA VAL A 2 12.75 38.75 -33.72
C VAL A 2 12.63 37.80 -34.92
N PRO A 3 12.75 36.48 -34.75
CA PRO A 3 12.62 35.54 -35.86
C PRO A 3 11.19 35.55 -36.43
N VAL A 4 11.08 35.51 -37.76
CA VAL A 4 9.79 35.43 -38.46
C VAL A 4 9.37 33.96 -38.52
N VAL A 5 8.12 33.66 -38.18
CA VAL A 5 7.57 32.29 -38.21
C VAL A 5 7.32 31.90 -39.67
N THR A 6 8.24 31.11 -40.23
CA THR A 6 8.11 30.52 -41.57
C THR A 6 7.48 29.13 -41.51
N GLU A 7 6.93 28.66 -42.62
CA GLU A 7 6.28 27.35 -42.73
C GLU A 7 7.24 26.19 -42.38
N GLU A 8 8.49 26.24 -42.87
CA GLU A 8 9.52 25.24 -42.55
C GLU A 8 9.82 25.14 -41.03
N LEU A 9 9.75 26.26 -40.31
CA LEU A 9 9.95 26.28 -38.86
C LEU A 9 8.78 25.59 -38.15
N THR A 10 7.55 25.82 -38.63
CA THR A 10 6.35 25.17 -38.10
C THR A 10 6.34 23.67 -38.36
N GLU A 11 6.76 23.22 -39.55
CA GLU A 11 6.87 21.79 -39.87
C GLU A 11 7.86 21.07 -38.95
N LYS A 12 9.05 21.64 -38.74
CA LYS A 12 10.06 21.08 -37.81
C LYS A 12 9.56 21.03 -36.37
N LEU A 13 8.81 22.05 -35.94
CA LEU A 13 8.20 22.07 -34.62
C LEU A 13 7.15 20.96 -34.47
N GLU A 14 6.28 20.78 -35.46
CA GLU A 14 5.28 19.71 -35.47
C GLU A 14 5.91 18.32 -35.47
N GLU A 15 6.96 18.09 -36.25
CA GLU A 15 7.70 16.83 -36.25
C GLU A 15 8.28 16.53 -34.87
N THR A 16 8.84 17.55 -34.22
CA THR A 16 9.38 17.42 -32.86
C THR A 16 8.28 17.07 -31.86
N ILE A 17 7.12 17.73 -31.95
CA ILE A 17 5.97 17.46 -31.09
C ILE A 17 5.42 16.04 -31.32
N LYS A 18 5.25 15.64 -32.59
CA LYS A 18 4.79 14.28 -32.97
C LYS A 18 5.73 13.22 -32.41
N ARG A 19 7.06 13.42 -32.52
CA ARG A 19 8.07 12.51 -31.95
C ARG A 19 7.97 12.41 -30.43
N ARG A 20 7.85 13.54 -29.72
CA ARG A 20 7.70 13.55 -28.25
C ARG A 20 6.43 12.85 -27.77
N ILE A 21 5.32 12.99 -28.50
CA ILE A 21 4.06 12.28 -28.20
C ILE A 21 4.23 10.78 -28.40
N LEU A 22 4.89 10.35 -29.48
CA LEU A 22 5.17 8.94 -29.74
C LEU A 22 6.09 8.33 -28.67
N ASP A 23 7.09 9.09 -28.21
CA ASP A 23 8.05 8.67 -27.19
C ASP A 23 7.51 8.80 -25.75
N GLU A 24 6.27 9.30 -25.57
CA GLU A 24 5.67 9.64 -24.26
C GLU A 24 6.57 10.55 -23.38
N THR A 25 7.36 11.44 -24.00
CA THR A 25 8.32 12.33 -23.30
C THR A 25 7.73 13.71 -23.04
N PHE A 26 7.08 13.86 -21.89
CA PHE A 26 6.45 15.10 -21.46
C PHE A 26 7.20 15.75 -20.30
N ASP A 27 7.42 17.05 -20.40
CA ASP A 27 8.07 17.89 -19.37
C ASP A 27 7.07 18.41 -18.32
N ASP A 28 5.94 17.70 -18.13
CA ASP A 28 4.88 18.08 -17.18
C ASP A 28 5.31 17.84 -15.73
N VAL A 29 4.91 18.72 -14.81
CA VAL A 29 5.17 18.56 -13.38
C VAL A 29 4.37 17.38 -12.83
N GLU A 30 5.06 16.34 -12.35
CA GLU A 30 4.42 15.20 -11.71
C GLU A 30 3.82 15.58 -10.35
N ARG A 31 2.62 15.07 -10.05
CA ARG A 31 2.00 15.24 -8.73
C ARG A 31 2.86 14.55 -7.68
N LYS A 32 3.44 15.35 -6.77
CA LYS A 32 4.15 14.84 -5.59
C LYS A 32 3.19 13.96 -4.80
N ARG A 33 3.53 12.68 -4.64
CA ARG A 33 2.84 11.80 -3.68
C ARG A 33 3.41 12.08 -2.31
N ASP A 34 2.57 11.95 -1.30
CA ASP A 34 3.05 11.93 0.08
C ASP A 34 4.09 10.81 0.20
N PRO A 35 5.23 11.07 0.86
CA PRO A 35 6.22 10.04 1.10
C PRO A 35 5.54 8.85 1.76
N ASN A 36 5.71 7.67 1.17
CA ASN A 36 5.12 6.46 1.70
C ASN A 36 5.76 6.17 3.07
N PHE A 37 5.05 6.49 4.15
CA PHE A 37 5.44 6.21 5.53
C PHE A 37 5.33 4.70 5.78
N LYS A 38 6.18 3.90 5.14
CA LYS A 38 6.40 2.54 5.61
C LYS A 38 7.19 2.65 6.91
N PRO A 39 6.70 2.08 8.02
CA PRO A 39 7.49 2.06 9.24
C PRO A 39 8.81 1.33 8.97
N PHE A 40 9.91 1.95 9.43
CA PHE A 40 11.19 1.28 9.44
C PHE A 40 11.08 0.08 10.40
N LEU A 41 11.44 -1.09 9.91
CA LEU A 41 11.38 -2.34 10.65
C LEU A 41 12.77 -2.96 10.62
N PRO A 42 13.54 -2.95 11.73
CA PRO A 42 14.87 -3.51 11.79
C PRO A 42 14.89 -5.01 11.47
N SER A 43 13.79 -5.73 11.72
CA SER A 43 13.65 -7.14 11.32
C SER A 43 13.75 -7.42 9.83
N LYS A 44 13.55 -6.43 8.95
CA LYS A 44 13.74 -6.60 7.51
C LYS A 44 15.21 -6.62 7.11
N LEU A 45 16.10 -6.11 7.97
CA LEU A 45 17.53 -6.18 7.79
C LEU A 45 18.00 -7.53 8.31
N VAL A 46 18.55 -8.35 7.40
CA VAL A 46 19.15 -9.63 7.76
C VAL A 46 20.55 -9.36 8.29
N GLU A 47 20.63 -9.10 9.59
CA GLU A 47 21.90 -8.99 10.32
C GLU A 47 22.17 -10.32 11.05
N ILE A 48 23.28 -10.96 10.70
CA ILE A 48 23.76 -12.18 11.36
C ILE A 48 24.72 -11.73 12.47
N SER A 49 24.47 -12.17 13.70
CA SER A 49 25.39 -11.93 14.83
C SER A 49 26.40 -13.07 14.90
N ASP A 50 27.68 -12.73 15.08
CA ASP A 50 28.77 -13.70 15.32
C ASP A 50 28.85 -14.12 16.80
N GLU A 51 28.05 -13.51 17.67
CA GLU A 51 27.97 -13.88 19.08
C GLU A 51 27.20 -15.20 19.27
N LYS A 52 27.57 -15.97 20.31
CA LYS A 52 26.84 -17.18 20.68
C LYS A 52 25.39 -16.85 21.05
N SER A 53 24.45 -17.68 20.59
CA SER A 53 23.03 -17.52 20.93
C SER A 53 22.83 -17.53 22.45
N LYS A 54 22.06 -16.55 22.95
CA LYS A 54 21.62 -16.48 24.35
C LYS A 54 20.49 -17.46 24.66
N LYS A 55 19.74 -17.89 23.63
CA LYS A 55 18.59 -18.78 23.73
C LYS A 55 18.98 -20.23 23.44
N SER A 56 18.35 -21.16 24.14
CA SER A 56 18.56 -22.60 23.91
C SER A 56 17.84 -23.09 22.65
N LEU A 57 18.23 -24.25 22.12
CA LEU A 57 17.58 -24.80 20.92
C LEU A 57 16.09 -25.10 21.16
N ALA A 58 15.73 -25.62 22.33
CA ALA A 58 14.34 -25.90 22.69
C ALA A 58 13.48 -24.63 22.72
N GLU A 59 14.03 -23.55 23.28
CA GLU A 59 13.38 -22.23 23.38
C GLU A 59 13.17 -21.59 22.00
N ILE A 60 14.14 -21.71 21.08
CA ILE A 60 14.00 -21.25 19.70
C ILE A 60 12.83 -21.98 19.01
N TYR A 61 12.74 -23.30 19.18
CA TYR A 61 11.64 -24.07 18.61
C TYR A 61 10.27 -23.73 19.23
N GLU A 62 10.22 -23.48 20.54
CA GLU A 62 9.00 -23.03 21.21
C GLU A 62 8.53 -21.67 20.67
N GLU A 63 9.45 -20.70 20.56
CA GLU A 63 9.15 -19.38 20.00
C GLU A 63 8.65 -19.46 18.56
N ASP A 64 9.30 -20.26 17.72
CA ASP A 64 8.90 -20.44 16.33
C ASP A 64 7.53 -21.11 16.21
N TYR A 65 7.22 -22.08 17.08
CA TYR A 65 5.89 -22.70 17.17
C TYR A 65 4.82 -21.68 17.58
N ILE A 66 5.09 -20.86 18.60
CA ILE A 66 4.19 -19.79 19.03
C ILE A 66 4.01 -18.74 17.92
N ARG A 67 5.06 -18.38 17.18
CA ARG A 67 4.97 -17.47 16.03
C ARG A 67 4.08 -18.06 14.94
N LEU A 68 4.30 -19.32 14.55
CA LEU A 68 3.50 -20.00 13.53
C LEU A 68 2.01 -20.09 13.90
N THR A 69 1.71 -20.45 15.15
CA THR A 69 0.32 -20.52 15.64
C THR A 69 -0.35 -19.15 15.67
N LYS A 70 0.29 -18.10 16.22
CA LYS A 70 -0.25 -16.74 16.27
C LYS A 70 -0.47 -16.12 14.89
N THR A 71 0.46 -16.34 13.95
CA THR A 71 0.30 -15.82 12.57
C THR A 71 -0.89 -16.43 11.82
N THR A 72 -1.35 -17.61 12.23
CA THR A 72 -2.46 -18.31 11.58
C THR A 72 -3.83 -17.84 12.10
N THR A 73 -3.92 -17.38 13.35
CA THR A 73 -5.19 -17.05 14.00
C THR A 73 -5.55 -15.57 13.94
N GLU A 74 -4.59 -14.65 14.09
CA GLU A 74 -4.89 -13.22 14.27
C GLU A 74 -3.81 -12.36 13.61
N SER A 75 -4.16 -11.72 12.48
CA SER A 75 -3.44 -10.58 11.91
C SER A 75 -1.91 -10.69 11.78
N GLY A 76 -1.41 -11.69 11.06
CA GLY A 76 -0.30 -11.65 10.07
C GLY A 76 0.99 -10.81 10.24
N GLU A 77 1.29 -10.18 11.38
CA GLU A 77 2.54 -9.44 11.60
C GLU A 77 3.41 -10.15 12.65
N VAL A 78 4.55 -10.66 12.19
CA VAL A 78 5.60 -11.20 13.07
C VAL A 78 6.24 -10.02 13.80
N ILE A 79 5.81 -9.77 15.04
CA ILE A 79 6.44 -8.78 15.90
C ILE A 79 7.76 -9.39 16.39
N ASN A 80 8.88 -8.87 15.87
CA ASN A 80 10.19 -9.27 16.38
C ASN A 80 10.52 -8.44 17.63
N GLU A 81 11.24 -9.05 18.58
CA GLU A 81 11.65 -8.37 19.82
C GLU A 81 12.41 -7.06 19.55
N LYS A 82 13.25 -7.05 18.50
CA LYS A 82 13.96 -5.86 18.03
C LYS A 82 13.01 -4.75 17.55
N ASP A 83 11.93 -5.12 16.84
CA ASP A 83 10.94 -4.15 16.37
C ASP A 83 10.11 -3.59 17.53
N GLU A 84 9.83 -4.41 18.56
CA GLU A 84 9.15 -3.97 19.77
C GLU A 84 10.01 -3.02 20.61
N ALA A 85 11.30 -3.31 20.77
CA ALA A 85 12.24 -2.43 21.45
C ALA A 85 12.33 -1.06 20.74
N LEU A 86 12.48 -1.06 19.41
CA LEU A 86 12.49 0.18 18.63
C LEU A 86 11.16 0.95 18.76
N LYS A 87 10.03 0.25 18.80
CA LYS A 87 8.71 0.89 19.00
C LYS A 87 8.62 1.57 20.36
N LYS A 88 9.19 0.99 21.42
CA LYS A 88 9.25 1.61 22.75
C LYS A 88 10.12 2.87 22.74
N GLU A 89 11.28 2.83 22.12
CA GLU A 89 12.15 4.00 21.95
C GLU A 89 11.45 5.11 21.16
N HIS A 90 10.76 4.77 20.06
CA HIS A 90 9.98 5.73 19.29
C HIS A 90 8.84 6.37 20.11
N GLN A 91 8.18 5.59 20.98
CA GLN A 91 7.13 6.12 21.88
C GLN A 91 7.72 7.09 22.91
N GLU A 92 8.87 6.78 23.48
CA GLU A 92 9.57 7.66 24.41
C GLU A 92 9.96 8.99 23.74
N LEU A 93 10.58 8.92 22.56
CA LEU A 93 10.93 10.09 21.76
C LEU A 93 9.70 10.92 21.38
N GLU A 94 8.59 10.28 21.02
CA GLU A 94 7.35 10.97 20.69
C GLU A 94 6.78 11.73 21.89
N ASN A 95 6.85 11.15 23.10
CA ASN A 95 6.41 11.80 24.33
C ASN A 95 7.30 13.00 24.67
N MET A 96 8.63 12.82 24.64
CA MET A 96 9.58 13.92 24.87
C MET A 96 9.38 15.06 23.86
N PHE A 97 9.13 14.72 22.59
CA PHE A 97 8.89 15.70 21.53
C PHE A 97 7.57 16.44 21.74
N LYS A 98 6.50 15.75 22.16
CA LYS A 98 5.21 16.38 22.51
C LYS A 98 5.39 17.39 23.64
N ASP A 99 6.10 17.01 24.70
CA ASP A 99 6.37 17.89 25.84
C ASP A 99 7.22 19.11 25.45
N LEU A 100 8.25 18.90 24.62
CA LEU A 100 9.08 19.98 24.10
C LEU A 100 8.27 20.96 23.25
N CYS A 101 7.49 20.45 22.29
CA CYS A 101 6.61 21.28 21.46
C CYS A 101 5.64 22.08 22.31
N PHE A 102 5.00 21.46 23.30
CA PHE A 102 4.06 22.16 24.18
C PHE A 102 4.74 23.33 24.91
N LYS A 103 5.97 23.13 25.41
CA LYS A 103 6.75 24.20 26.06
C LYS A 103 7.13 25.32 25.10
N LEU A 104 7.53 25.00 23.87
CA LEU A 104 7.88 25.98 22.83
C LEU A 104 6.65 26.76 22.33
N ASP A 105 5.53 26.06 22.14
CA ASP A 105 4.25 26.65 21.74
C ASP A 105 3.76 27.62 22.84
N ALA A 106 3.88 27.25 24.12
CA ALA A 106 3.58 28.14 25.24
C ALA A 106 4.52 29.36 25.32
N LEU A 107 5.83 29.16 25.10
CA LEU A 107 6.82 30.24 25.09
C LEU A 107 6.56 31.26 23.96
N SER A 108 6.03 30.81 22.82
CA SER A 108 5.66 31.65 21.67
C SER A 108 4.26 32.26 21.76
N ASN A 109 3.61 32.19 22.93
CA ASN A 109 2.22 32.64 23.13
C ASN A 109 1.23 31.99 22.14
N PHE A 110 1.46 30.72 21.82
CA PHE A 110 0.69 29.94 20.85
C PHE A 110 0.64 30.52 19.43
N HIS A 111 1.63 31.34 19.04
CA HIS A 111 1.81 31.81 17.67
C HIS A 111 2.78 30.93 16.89
N TYR A 112 2.34 29.72 16.53
CA TYR A 112 3.15 28.73 15.81
C TYR A 112 2.41 28.17 14.60
N THR A 113 3.15 27.50 13.72
CA THR A 113 2.55 26.77 12.59
C THR A 113 1.97 25.45 13.09
N PRO A 114 0.67 25.17 12.87
CA PRO A 114 0.05 23.96 13.37
C PRO A 114 0.72 22.71 12.79
N LYS A 115 0.65 21.61 13.55
CA LYS A 115 1.25 20.32 13.14
C LYS A 115 0.62 19.85 11.82
N PRO A 116 1.41 19.23 10.92
CA PRO A 116 0.87 18.70 9.68
C PRO A 116 -0.18 17.61 9.97
N PRO A 117 -1.28 17.56 9.21
CA PRO A 117 -2.35 16.59 9.44
C PRO A 117 -1.84 15.17 9.21
N LYS A 118 -1.95 14.31 10.24
CA LYS A 118 -1.67 12.89 10.14
C LYS A 118 -3.00 12.13 10.02
N PRO A 119 -3.09 11.08 9.18
CA PRO A 119 -4.29 10.24 9.14
C PRO A 119 -4.42 9.46 10.45
N GLU A 120 -5.43 9.79 11.23
CA GLU A 120 -5.78 9.10 12.48
C GLU A 120 -7.05 8.26 12.25
N ILE A 121 -7.02 7.00 12.67
CA ILE A 121 -8.15 6.08 12.54
C ILE A 121 -8.87 6.04 13.90
N ASN A 122 -10.08 6.56 13.93
CA ASN A 122 -10.94 6.52 15.12
C ASN A 122 -11.97 5.41 14.97
N VAL A 123 -11.95 4.44 15.88
CA VAL A 123 -12.93 3.35 15.91
C VAL A 123 -14.08 3.77 16.82
N ILE A 124 -15.23 4.09 16.22
CA ILE A 124 -16.46 4.48 16.93
C ILE A 124 -17.33 3.25 17.14
N THR A 125 -17.83 3.05 18.35
CA THR A 125 -18.74 1.96 18.70
C THR A 125 -20.20 2.40 18.56
N ASN A 126 -21.10 1.46 18.23
CA ASN A 126 -22.53 1.74 18.13
C ASN A 126 -23.15 1.88 19.54
N VAL A 127 -23.13 3.11 20.06
CA VAL A 127 -23.66 3.49 21.36
C VAL A 127 -24.70 4.62 21.13
N PRO A 128 -25.76 4.76 21.96
CA PRO A 128 -26.63 5.93 21.92
C PRO A 128 -25.81 7.22 22.08
N ALA A 129 -26.20 8.28 21.37
CA ALA A 129 -25.53 9.59 21.42
C ALA A 129 -25.44 10.13 22.85
N ILE A 130 -26.47 9.88 23.67
CA ILE A 130 -26.53 10.27 25.09
C ILE A 130 -25.31 9.80 25.89
N ALA A 131 -24.75 8.62 25.60
CA ALA A 131 -23.63 8.09 26.37
C ALA A 131 -22.30 8.83 26.11
N MET A 132 -22.21 9.58 25.01
CA MET A 132 -21.06 10.44 24.71
C MET A 132 -21.24 11.86 25.23
N GLU A 133 -22.46 12.24 25.62
CA GLU A 133 -22.77 13.58 26.14
C GLU A 133 -22.35 13.73 27.60
N GLU A 134 -22.20 14.98 28.02
CA GLU A 134 -21.99 15.31 29.43
C GLU A 134 -23.24 15.00 30.25
N VAL A 135 -23.05 14.62 31.52
CA VAL A 135 -24.16 14.31 32.44
C VAL A 135 -24.82 15.61 32.88
N ILE A 136 -25.82 16.05 32.11
CA ILE A 136 -26.66 17.23 32.39
C ILE A 136 -28.11 16.74 32.41
N PRO A 137 -28.97 17.18 33.35
CA PRO A 137 -30.33 16.65 33.49
C PRO A 137 -31.30 16.93 32.32
N ILE A 138 -30.86 17.60 31.25
CA ILE A 138 -31.67 17.97 30.08
C ILE A 138 -31.05 17.37 28.79
N ASN A 139 -31.13 16.06 28.60
CA ASN A 139 -30.73 15.43 27.34
C ASN A 139 -31.91 15.37 26.36
N VAL A 140 -31.64 15.65 25.08
CA VAL A 140 -32.63 15.58 24.00
C VAL A 140 -32.00 14.96 22.76
N SER A 141 -31.80 13.64 22.77
CA SER A 141 -31.42 12.88 21.56
C SER A 141 -31.60 11.37 21.74
N ASP A 142 -32.47 10.75 20.95
CA ASP A 142 -32.64 9.29 20.90
C ASP A 142 -31.79 8.62 19.80
N ALA A 143 -30.93 9.38 19.12
CA ALA A 143 -30.15 8.89 17.99
C ALA A 143 -28.96 8.01 18.44
N THR A 144 -28.59 7.04 17.60
CA THR A 144 -27.34 6.27 17.74
C THR A 144 -26.19 6.95 17.00
N LEU A 145 -24.96 6.76 17.45
CA LEU A 145 -23.77 7.37 16.81
C LEU A 145 -23.51 6.87 15.39
N LEU A 146 -23.83 5.60 15.13
CA LEU A 146 -23.56 4.95 13.85
C LEU A 146 -24.70 5.21 12.86
N ALA A 147 -24.36 5.55 11.62
CA ALA A 147 -25.35 5.77 10.58
C ALA A 147 -25.98 4.43 10.11
N PRO A 148 -27.24 4.43 9.63
CA PRO A 148 -27.86 3.21 9.13
C PRO A 148 -27.08 2.51 8.00
N GLU A 149 -26.33 3.26 7.17
CA GLU A 149 -25.48 2.69 6.11
C GLU A 149 -24.24 1.98 6.66
N GLU A 150 -23.71 2.44 7.80
CA GLU A 150 -22.56 1.82 8.47
C GLU A 150 -22.99 0.59 9.29
N VAL A 151 -24.24 0.57 9.78
CA VAL A 151 -24.87 -0.61 10.39
C VAL A 151 -25.20 -1.66 9.33
N TYR A 152 -25.73 -1.22 8.19
CA TYR A 152 -26.20 -2.10 7.12
C TYR A 152 -25.86 -1.56 5.73
N ASP A 153 -24.87 -2.20 5.11
CA ASP A 153 -24.56 -2.01 3.71
C ASP A 153 -25.57 -2.76 2.82
N LYS A 154 -26.41 -2.00 2.11
CA LYS A 154 -27.31 -2.57 1.10
C LYS A 154 -26.49 -3.20 -0.02
N LYS A 155 -26.66 -4.51 -0.25
CA LYS A 155 -26.10 -5.17 -1.44
C LYS A 155 -26.68 -4.53 -2.70
N LYS A 156 -25.84 -3.89 -3.51
CA LYS A 156 -26.25 -3.25 -4.77
C LYS A 156 -26.34 -4.30 -5.88
N GLY A 157 -27.55 -4.69 -6.27
CA GLY A 157 -27.80 -5.50 -7.46
C GLY A 157 -29.14 -6.24 -7.43
N GLU A 158 -29.83 -6.29 -8.58
CA GLU A 158 -30.91 -7.25 -8.83
C GLU A 158 -30.32 -8.66 -8.95
N GLY A 159 -31.11 -9.69 -8.65
CA GLY A 159 -30.68 -11.08 -8.80
C GLY A 159 -30.34 -11.40 -10.27
N ASP A 160 -29.24 -12.12 -10.50
CA ASP A 160 -28.79 -12.47 -11.86
C ASP A 160 -29.85 -13.26 -12.67
N THR A 161 -30.81 -13.88 -11.97
CA THR A 161 -31.94 -14.62 -12.53
C THR A 161 -33.04 -13.74 -13.11
N GLU A 162 -33.22 -12.53 -12.57
CA GLU A 162 -34.30 -11.59 -12.94
C GLU A 162 -33.85 -10.58 -14.00
N MET A 163 -32.54 -10.44 -14.19
CA MET A 163 -31.94 -9.46 -15.09
C MET A 163 -32.06 -9.87 -16.58
N ASN A 164 -32.56 -8.94 -17.41
CA ASN A 164 -32.66 -9.11 -18.86
C ASN A 164 -31.27 -9.16 -19.53
N SER A 165 -31.18 -9.76 -20.72
CA SER A 165 -29.94 -9.88 -21.51
C SER A 165 -29.30 -8.52 -21.83
N ASN A 166 -30.11 -7.50 -22.09
CA ASN A 166 -29.61 -6.14 -22.34
C ASN A 166 -28.99 -5.51 -21.09
N ASP A 167 -29.62 -5.68 -19.94
CA ASP A 167 -29.13 -5.14 -18.66
C ASP A 167 -27.85 -5.86 -18.20
N LYS A 168 -27.76 -7.19 -18.44
CA LYS A 168 -26.51 -7.96 -18.26
C LYS A 168 -25.35 -7.41 -19.09
N LYS A 169 -25.60 -7.06 -20.36
CA LYS A 169 -24.58 -6.45 -21.23
C LYS A 169 -24.15 -5.07 -20.72
N GLN A 170 -25.08 -4.25 -20.27
CA GLN A 170 -24.79 -2.92 -19.69
C GLN A 170 -23.96 -3.04 -18.40
N LEU A 171 -24.33 -3.94 -17.50
CA LEU A 171 -23.59 -4.19 -16.26
C LEU A 171 -22.18 -4.68 -16.56
N HIS A 172 -22.03 -5.62 -17.49
CA HIS A 172 -20.71 -6.09 -17.92
C HIS A 172 -19.86 -4.97 -18.52
N ALA A 173 -20.44 -4.11 -19.37
CA ALA A 173 -19.75 -2.95 -19.93
C ALA A 173 -19.32 -1.95 -18.83
N LYS A 174 -20.18 -1.69 -17.85
CA LYS A 174 -19.88 -0.84 -16.68
C LYS A 174 -18.74 -1.42 -15.85
N LYS A 175 -18.77 -2.73 -15.55
CA LYS A 175 -17.72 -3.44 -14.81
C LYS A 175 -16.39 -3.43 -15.57
N LYS A 176 -16.42 -3.64 -16.90
CA LYS A 176 -15.24 -3.55 -17.77
C LYS A 176 -14.65 -2.14 -17.77
N ARG A 177 -15.49 -1.10 -17.84
CA ARG A 177 -15.04 0.31 -17.77
C ARG A 177 -14.40 0.64 -16.43
N LEU A 178 -15.00 0.20 -15.32
CA LEU A 178 -14.47 0.40 -13.98
C LEU A 178 -13.11 -0.30 -13.82
N LYS A 179 -13.01 -1.57 -14.22
CA LYS A 179 -11.75 -2.33 -14.18
C LYS A 179 -10.67 -1.72 -15.07
N LYS A 180 -11.02 -1.18 -16.25
CA LYS A 180 -10.07 -0.46 -17.12
C LYS A 180 -9.55 0.81 -16.43
N LYS A 181 -10.44 1.58 -15.78
CA LYS A 181 -10.06 2.78 -15.02
C LYS A 181 -9.13 2.42 -13.85
N GLU A 182 -9.47 1.40 -13.08
CA GLU A 182 -8.66 0.92 -11.97
C GLU A 182 -7.28 0.43 -12.42
N LYS A 183 -7.22 -0.36 -13.50
CA LYS A 183 -5.95 -0.83 -14.09
C LYS A 183 -5.08 0.34 -14.56
N ALA A 184 -5.67 1.31 -15.25
CA ALA A 184 -4.94 2.51 -15.70
C ALA A 184 -4.40 3.33 -14.53
N MET A 185 -5.17 3.48 -13.44
CA MET A 185 -4.70 4.15 -12.22
C MET A 185 -3.53 3.40 -11.57
N ARG A 186 -3.66 2.07 -11.42
CA ARG A 186 -2.59 1.21 -10.88
C ARG A 186 -1.31 1.27 -11.72
N GLU A 187 -1.43 1.25 -13.05
CA GLU A 187 -0.27 1.35 -13.95
C GLU A 187 0.43 2.70 -13.82
N ARG A 188 -0.33 3.80 -13.72
CA ARG A 188 0.23 5.14 -13.42
C ARG A 188 0.91 5.19 -12.06
N GLU A 189 0.33 4.53 -11.06
CA GLU A 189 0.94 4.41 -9.74
C GLU A 189 2.29 3.70 -9.79
N ILE A 190 2.34 2.56 -10.46
CA ILE A 190 3.55 1.76 -10.64
C ILE A 190 4.61 2.53 -11.43
N LYS A 191 4.25 3.17 -12.56
CA LYS A 191 5.20 3.97 -13.37
C LYS A 191 5.88 5.06 -12.54
N VAL A 192 5.13 5.76 -11.69
CA VAL A 192 5.68 6.79 -10.80
C VAL A 192 6.57 6.17 -9.71
N ILE A 193 6.19 5.02 -9.14
CA ILE A 193 7.04 4.30 -8.16
C ILE A 193 8.36 3.85 -8.79
N GLU A 194 8.33 3.36 -10.03
CA GLU A 194 9.52 2.95 -10.78
C GLU A 194 10.46 4.13 -11.09
N LYS A 195 9.90 5.31 -11.40
CA LYS A 195 10.68 6.54 -11.59
C LYS A 195 11.37 7.01 -10.29
N MET A 196 10.66 6.95 -9.16
CA MET A 196 11.18 7.42 -7.87
C MET A 196 12.28 6.52 -7.29
N ASN A 197 12.18 5.20 -7.50
CA ASN A 197 13.16 4.22 -7.05
C ASN A 197 13.64 3.37 -8.25
N PRO A 198 14.58 3.86 -9.06
CA PRO A 198 15.09 3.09 -10.20
C PRO A 198 15.90 1.88 -9.71
N GLY A 199 15.48 0.66 -10.06
CA GLY A 199 16.21 -0.59 -9.79
C GLY A 199 15.35 -1.80 -9.36
N LEU A 200 16.00 -2.93 -9.06
CA LEU A 200 15.37 -4.17 -8.56
C LEU A 200 14.92 -4.07 -7.08
N GLY A 201 15.10 -2.92 -6.42
CA GLY A 201 14.63 -2.68 -5.05
C GLY A 201 13.11 -2.65 -4.91
N ASN A 202 12.38 -2.40 -6.00
CA ASN A 202 10.93 -2.30 -5.97
C ASN A 202 10.25 -3.66 -6.11
N LYS A 203 9.29 -3.97 -5.23
CA LYS A 203 8.45 -5.17 -5.31
C LYS A 203 7.75 -5.31 -6.66
N HIS A 204 7.41 -4.18 -7.31
CA HIS A 204 6.70 -4.15 -8.58
C HIS A 204 7.60 -4.52 -9.78
N SER A 205 8.86 -4.10 -9.81
CA SER A 205 9.79 -4.47 -10.89
C SER A 205 10.14 -5.95 -10.83
N LYS A 206 10.40 -6.50 -9.63
CA LYS A 206 10.58 -7.95 -9.40
C LYS A 206 9.37 -8.78 -9.83
N LYS A 207 8.15 -8.33 -9.49
CA LYS A 207 6.91 -8.99 -9.92
C LYS A 207 6.73 -8.94 -11.43
N LYS A 208 6.95 -7.79 -12.07
CA LYS A 208 6.90 -7.68 -13.54
C LYS A 208 7.89 -8.63 -14.22
N MET A 209 9.13 -8.71 -13.73
CA MET A 209 10.11 -9.66 -14.25
C MET A 209 9.65 -11.11 -14.09
N LEU A 210 9.15 -11.48 -12.90
CA LEU A 210 8.57 -12.80 -12.67
C LEU A 210 7.41 -13.08 -13.63
N ASP A 211 6.46 -12.17 -13.78
CA ASP A 211 5.31 -12.34 -14.68
C ASP A 211 5.76 -12.50 -16.14
N THR A 212 6.87 -11.87 -16.56
CA THR A 212 7.44 -12.07 -17.91
C THR A 212 8.20 -13.39 -18.06
N LEU A 213 8.79 -13.90 -16.98
CA LEU A 213 9.53 -15.17 -16.93
C LEU A 213 8.55 -16.37 -16.81
N ILE A 214 7.41 -16.18 -16.14
CA ILE A 214 6.33 -17.16 -16.00
C ILE A 214 5.62 -17.30 -17.35
N GLY A 215 5.83 -18.44 -18.02
CA GLY A 215 5.22 -18.75 -19.31
C GLY A 215 6.20 -18.84 -20.49
N GLN A 216 7.46 -18.45 -20.31
CA GLN A 216 8.51 -18.72 -21.29
C GLN A 216 8.94 -20.19 -21.19
N LYS A 217 8.92 -20.91 -22.32
CA LYS A 217 9.48 -22.26 -22.40
C LYS A 217 11.01 -22.15 -22.23
N ASN A 218 11.59 -22.94 -21.33
CA ASN A 218 13.02 -23.04 -21.00
C ASN A 218 13.56 -22.14 -19.86
N VAL A 219 12.69 -21.57 -19.03
CA VAL A 219 13.11 -20.87 -17.80
C VAL A 219 12.80 -21.73 -16.57
N THR A 220 13.76 -21.95 -15.68
CA THR A 220 13.59 -22.59 -14.36
C THR A 220 13.78 -21.56 -13.26
N ILE A 221 12.85 -21.47 -12.32
CA ILE A 221 12.97 -20.55 -11.18
C ILE A 221 13.37 -21.37 -9.94
N ILE A 222 14.34 -20.85 -9.18
CA ILE A 222 14.90 -21.53 -8.01
C ILE A 222 14.34 -20.85 -6.75
N ASP A 223 13.70 -21.64 -5.90
CA ASP A 223 13.26 -21.17 -4.57
C ASP A 223 14.45 -20.97 -3.62
N LYS A 224 14.24 -20.23 -2.52
CA LYS A 224 15.25 -20.05 -1.47
C LYS A 224 15.83 -21.37 -0.93
N ASP A 225 15.04 -22.44 -0.96
CA ASP A 225 15.41 -23.79 -0.51
C ASP A 225 16.18 -24.60 -1.58
N GLY A 226 16.51 -23.99 -2.72
CA GLY A 226 17.30 -24.60 -3.80
C GLY A 226 16.49 -25.52 -4.72
N THR A 227 15.17 -25.66 -4.50
CA THR A 227 14.31 -26.49 -5.34
C THR A 227 13.96 -25.80 -6.66
N GLN A 228 14.14 -26.50 -7.78
CA GLN A 228 13.82 -26.00 -9.12
C GLN A 228 12.32 -26.14 -9.40
N LYS A 229 11.64 -25.03 -9.72
CA LYS A 229 10.25 -25.02 -10.20
C LYS A 229 10.22 -24.69 -11.70
N SER A 230 9.55 -25.54 -12.47
CA SER A 230 9.30 -25.31 -13.90
C SER A 230 8.26 -24.20 -14.09
N THR A 231 8.52 -23.26 -14.98
CA THR A 231 7.63 -22.11 -15.30
C THR A 231 6.44 -22.46 -16.18
N VAL A 232 6.36 -23.70 -16.67
CA VAL A 232 5.29 -24.15 -17.56
C VAL A 232 4.08 -24.56 -16.73
N ASN A 233 2.98 -23.81 -16.84
CA ASN A 233 1.67 -24.18 -16.29
C ASN A 233 1.21 -25.51 -16.90
N LYS A 234 1.46 -26.63 -16.21
CA LYS A 234 0.75 -27.89 -16.47
C LYS A 234 -0.69 -27.70 -15.99
N LYS A 235 -1.67 -27.93 -16.88
CA LYS A 235 -3.11 -27.83 -16.58
C LYS A 235 -3.40 -28.49 -15.21
N GLY A 236 -3.90 -27.71 -14.25
CA GLY A 236 -4.32 -28.17 -12.93
C GLY A 236 -3.35 -27.95 -11.76
N ARG A 237 -2.22 -27.25 -11.94
CA ARG A 237 -1.35 -26.81 -10.83
C ARG A 237 -1.20 -25.31 -10.84
N ASP A 238 -1.78 -24.64 -9.85
CA ASP A 238 -1.48 -23.23 -9.57
C ASP A 238 -0.10 -23.15 -8.92
N ILE A 239 0.80 -22.37 -9.52
CA ILE A 239 2.17 -22.20 -9.03
C ILE A 239 2.17 -20.97 -8.13
N ASP A 240 2.13 -21.17 -6.81
CA ASP A 240 2.27 -20.09 -5.82
C ASP A 240 3.71 -19.55 -5.79
N LEU A 241 3.98 -18.61 -6.71
CA LEU A 241 5.25 -17.88 -6.82
C LEU A 241 5.13 -16.54 -6.09
N SER A 242 5.28 -16.56 -4.78
CA SER A 242 5.44 -15.32 -4.01
C SER A 242 6.81 -14.69 -4.30
N SER A 243 6.84 -13.43 -4.74
CA SER A 243 8.08 -12.66 -4.95
C SER A 243 8.98 -12.56 -3.70
N SER A 244 8.48 -12.91 -2.51
CA SER A 244 9.26 -12.93 -1.27
C SER A 244 10.14 -14.18 -1.12
N ASN A 245 9.82 -15.28 -1.82
CA ASN A 245 10.39 -16.61 -1.54
C ASN A 245 11.33 -17.12 -2.66
N LEU A 246 11.55 -16.31 -3.69
CA LEU A 246 12.31 -16.65 -4.89
C LEU A 246 13.66 -15.93 -4.88
N LYS A 247 14.73 -16.63 -5.25
CA LYS A 247 16.01 -16.02 -5.59
C LYS A 247 15.94 -15.60 -7.07
N LEU A 248 15.83 -14.29 -7.30
CA LEU A 248 15.94 -13.65 -8.61
C LEU A 248 17.28 -12.96 -8.74
#